data_AF-A0AAN8AHZ9-F1
#
_entry.id   AF-A0AAN8AHZ9-F1
#
_cell.length_a   1.000
_cell.length_b   1.000
_cell.length_c   1.000
_cell.angle_alpha   90.00
_cell.angle_beta   90.00
_cell.angle_gamma   90.00
#
_symmetry.space_group_name_H-M   'P 1'
#
loop_
_entity.id
_entity.type
_entity.pdbx_description
1 polymer ?
#
loop_
_entity_poly.entity_id
_entity_poly.type
_entity_poly.pdbx_seq_one_letter_code
_entity_poly.pdbx_strand_id
1 'polypeptide(L)'
;MDKGSWKHTVLLAVVFAITYAEASFSCHMNDFIKAVKQVEDGVPGSGPLLVLRRLRRAAGLNDAFIQHFLSEADSGGPEMDASLLAYVTKAVQHRVKEENQEEGVVLTPDGTTVALAPLLLGLEAGFLSRARGRVHGLYQLTIAKNLESHPFSRHLGPDGCWDSVTSPQVFTLLDRPSVLTIAQINGGMDGLILGLEVALASRPRGPLKLSGLLTEYYCYNLEIEGMDVAPRLISRRRRENFRKLVNPSLIARELVKSVQLQRRLTGRVKMDGKTKSKVKALATKGVKEFVQEYMECPPIIPRCMWGAKPYRGTPTNLTLPLPFLYIHHTSTPSDPCLTFEQCSADMRSMQRFHQVDRGWDDIGYSFVAGSDGNIYEGRGWHRQGAHTLGHNSVGYGVSFIGDYSTMLPSQHAMVLVRDRLASCAVGGGRLKANFTLQGHRQVVGTSCPGDALYYEITGWEHFGEVKE
;
A
#
# COMPACT_ATOMS: atom_id res chain seq x y z
N MET A 1 4.44 18.41 66.92
CA MET A 1 3.38 18.04 65.96
C MET A 1 3.54 19.03 64.82
N ASP A 2 4.04 18.69 63.64
CA ASP A 2 3.55 17.65 62.75
C ASP A 2 4.65 17.33 61.71
N LYS A 3 5.11 16.08 61.65
CA LYS A 3 6.03 15.57 60.61
C LYS A 3 5.36 14.34 59.99
N GLY A 4 4.26 14.56 59.29
CA GLY A 4 3.40 13.46 58.85
C GLY A 4 2.56 13.76 57.61
N SER A 5 3.09 14.42 56.57
CA SER A 5 2.30 14.58 55.33
C SER A 5 3.10 14.86 54.06
N TRP A 6 4.23 14.18 53.84
CA TRP A 6 4.90 14.23 52.51
C TRP A 6 5.11 12.85 51.90
N LYS A 7 5.34 11.80 52.71
CA LYS A 7 5.62 10.46 52.19
C LYS A 7 4.38 9.76 51.59
N HIS A 8 3.17 10.18 51.91
CA HIS A 8 1.95 9.55 51.37
C HIS A 8 1.50 10.17 50.04
N THR A 9 1.77 11.46 49.81
CA THR A 9 1.43 12.14 48.55
C THR A 9 2.34 11.70 47.40
N VAL A 10 3.63 11.46 47.67
CA VAL A 10 4.57 10.95 46.66
C VAL A 10 4.32 9.47 46.36
N LEU A 11 3.94 8.66 47.36
CA LEU A 11 3.60 7.26 47.12
C LEU A 11 2.27 7.13 46.35
N LEU A 12 1.26 7.97 46.62
CA LEU A 12 0.03 8.01 45.82
C LEU A 12 0.30 8.52 44.39
N ALA A 13 1.19 9.49 44.19
CA ALA A 13 1.55 9.95 42.84
C ALA A 13 2.35 8.90 42.05
N VAL A 14 3.23 8.12 42.72
CA VAL A 14 3.99 7.03 42.09
C VAL A 14 3.11 5.79 41.89
N VAL A 15 2.12 5.53 42.76
CA VAL A 15 1.16 4.42 42.59
C VAL A 15 0.07 4.76 41.57
N PHE A 16 -0.34 6.03 41.41
CA PHE A 16 -1.17 6.48 40.29
C PHE A 16 -0.39 6.62 38.97
N ALA A 17 0.94 6.76 39.01
CA ALA A 17 1.78 6.66 37.81
C ALA A 17 2.06 5.20 37.39
N ILE A 18 1.68 4.21 38.21
CA ILE A 18 1.76 2.77 37.87
C ILE A 18 0.39 2.22 37.42
N THR A 19 -0.68 3.02 37.48
CA THR A 19 -1.95 2.68 36.82
C THR A 19 -1.95 3.16 35.37
N TYR A 20 -1.85 2.20 34.45
CA TYR A 20 -2.14 2.34 33.01
C TYR A 20 -1.38 3.43 32.27
N ALA A 21 -0.08 3.21 32.06
CA ALA A 21 0.43 3.48 30.71
C ALA A 21 -0.23 2.45 29.78
N GLU A 22 -1.49 2.68 29.40
CA GLU A 22 -2.02 2.06 28.19
C GLU A 22 -1.01 2.43 27.11
N ALA A 23 -0.25 1.44 26.63
CA ALA A 23 0.54 1.64 25.44
C ALA A 23 -0.44 2.08 24.37
N SER A 24 -0.46 3.38 24.07
CA SER A 24 -1.33 3.96 23.05
C SER A 24 -0.89 3.34 21.74
N PHE A 25 -1.54 2.26 21.33
CA PHE A 25 -1.26 1.66 20.05
C PHE A 25 -1.64 2.67 18.98
N SER A 26 -0.67 3.01 18.15
CA SER A 26 -0.93 3.79 16.94
C SER A 26 -1.52 2.89 15.85
N CYS A 27 -1.93 3.49 14.75
CA CYS A 27 -2.31 2.77 13.54
C CYS A 27 -1.10 2.33 12.71
N HIS A 28 0.04 2.00 13.33
CA HIS A 28 1.17 1.36 12.65
C HIS A 28 1.01 -0.15 12.59
N MET A 29 1.46 -0.76 11.49
CA MET A 29 1.52 -2.21 11.35
C MET A 29 2.38 -2.88 12.43
N ASN A 30 3.46 -2.21 12.87
CA ASN A 30 4.30 -2.72 13.96
C ASN A 30 3.51 -2.87 15.28
N ASP A 31 2.60 -1.94 15.56
CA ASP A 31 1.75 -1.98 16.74
C ASP A 31 0.68 -3.06 16.61
N PHE A 32 0.16 -3.26 15.40
CA PHE A 32 -0.71 -4.41 15.13
C PHE A 32 0.00 -5.75 15.33
N ILE A 33 1.24 -5.89 14.84
CA ILE A 33 2.05 -7.10 15.04
C ILE A 33 2.33 -7.33 16.53
N LYS A 34 2.62 -6.28 17.31
CA LYS A 34 2.75 -6.39 18.78
C LYS A 34 1.46 -6.88 19.42
N ALA A 35 0.30 -6.35 19.01
CA ALA A 35 -1.00 -6.80 19.49
C ALA A 35 -1.25 -8.28 19.14
N VAL A 36 -0.95 -8.71 17.91
CA VAL A 36 -1.02 -10.13 17.51
C VAL A 36 -0.14 -11.00 18.40
N LYS A 37 1.10 -10.56 18.69
CA LYS A 37 2.02 -11.26 19.58
C LYS A 37 1.47 -11.38 21.00
N GLN A 38 0.84 -10.32 21.54
CA GLN A 38 0.18 -10.40 22.85
C GLN A 38 -0.97 -11.41 22.87
N VAL A 39 -1.75 -11.52 21.79
CA VAL A 39 -2.80 -12.55 21.66
C VAL A 39 -2.20 -13.97 21.59
N GLU A 40 -1.08 -14.13 20.88
CA GLU A 40 -0.34 -15.40 20.81
C GLU A 40 0.22 -15.83 22.18
N ASP A 41 0.86 -14.91 22.88
CA ASP A 41 1.50 -15.18 24.17
C ASP A 41 0.46 -15.42 25.29
N GLY A 42 -0.75 -14.85 25.15
CA GLY A 42 -1.89 -15.14 26.03
C GLY A 42 -2.51 -16.53 25.85
N VAL A 43 -2.13 -17.28 24.80
CA VAL A 43 -2.55 -18.67 24.60
C VAL A 43 -1.37 -19.54 24.15
N PRO A 44 -0.39 -19.82 25.03
CA PRO A 44 0.81 -20.56 24.69
C PRO A 44 0.52 -21.94 24.09
N GLY A 45 1.27 -22.32 23.05
CA GLY A 45 1.11 -23.60 22.36
C GLY A 45 -0.08 -23.66 21.38
N SER A 46 -0.86 -22.58 21.26
CA SER A 46 -1.89 -22.48 20.23
C SER A 46 -1.30 -22.19 18.85
N GLY A 47 -1.93 -22.75 17.81
CA GLY A 47 -1.55 -22.46 16.42
C GLY A 47 -2.16 -21.15 15.90
N PRO A 48 -1.63 -20.59 14.79
CA PRO A 48 -2.10 -19.34 14.18
C PRO A 48 -3.60 -19.26 13.94
N LEU A 49 -4.25 -20.40 13.66
CA LEU A 49 -5.69 -20.46 13.41
C LEU A 49 -6.53 -20.01 14.62
N LEU A 50 -6.11 -20.34 15.85
CA LEU A 50 -6.83 -19.89 17.05
C LEU A 50 -6.66 -18.38 17.27
N VAL A 51 -5.46 -17.86 17.03
CA VAL A 51 -5.13 -16.44 17.11
C VAL A 51 -5.99 -15.65 16.12
N LEU A 52 -6.07 -16.10 14.87
CA LEU A 52 -6.90 -15.47 13.84
C LEU A 52 -8.37 -15.44 14.21
N ARG A 53 -8.92 -16.55 14.73
CA ARG A 53 -10.31 -16.60 15.21
C ARG A 53 -10.57 -15.62 16.35
N ARG A 54 -9.62 -15.47 17.28
CA ARG A 54 -9.71 -14.50 18.39
C ARG A 54 -9.71 -13.06 17.90
N LEU A 55 -8.80 -12.71 16.99
CA LEU A 55 -8.76 -11.39 16.35
C LEU A 55 -10.06 -11.11 15.59
N ARG A 56 -10.54 -12.10 14.83
CA ARG A 56 -11.77 -12.03 14.05
C ARG A 56 -13.01 -11.83 14.93
N ARG A 57 -13.10 -12.55 16.06
CA ARG A 57 -14.15 -12.38 17.07
C ARG A 57 -14.14 -10.98 17.68
N ALA A 58 -12.98 -10.53 18.13
CA ALA A 58 -12.79 -9.20 18.71
C ALA A 58 -13.24 -8.10 17.74
N ALA A 59 -12.90 -8.24 16.46
CA ALA A 59 -13.26 -7.28 15.42
C ALA A 59 -14.71 -7.40 14.90
N GLY A 60 -15.52 -8.33 15.42
CA GLY A 60 -16.89 -8.55 14.95
C GLY A 60 -17.00 -9.07 13.52
N LEU A 61 -15.94 -9.66 12.97
CA LEU A 61 -15.87 -10.16 11.60
C LEU A 61 -16.49 -11.57 11.47
N ASN A 62 -17.80 -11.67 11.67
CA ASN A 62 -18.50 -12.97 11.74
C ASN A 62 -19.85 -13.01 11.01
N ASP A 63 -20.05 -12.21 9.95
CA ASP A 63 -21.29 -12.29 9.17
C ASP A 63 -21.46 -13.63 8.43
N ALA A 64 -22.68 -13.90 7.97
CA ALA A 64 -23.04 -15.13 7.27
C ALA A 64 -22.16 -15.43 6.05
N PHE A 65 -21.62 -14.40 5.38
CA PHE A 65 -20.72 -14.58 4.24
C PHE A 65 -19.35 -15.10 4.71
N ILE A 66 -18.81 -14.54 5.80
CA ILE A 66 -17.57 -15.03 6.40
C ILE A 66 -17.77 -16.46 6.92
N GLN A 67 -18.84 -16.72 7.67
CA GLN A 67 -19.17 -18.03 8.22
C GLN A 67 -19.42 -19.10 7.15
N HIS A 68 -19.75 -18.71 5.92
CA HIS A 68 -19.88 -19.66 4.82
C HIS A 68 -18.53 -20.31 4.45
N PHE A 69 -17.43 -19.56 4.58
CA PHE A 69 -16.09 -20.02 4.20
C PHE A 69 -15.23 -20.39 5.42
N LEU A 70 -15.36 -19.61 6.48
CA LEU A 70 -14.68 -19.79 7.76
C LEU A 70 -15.65 -20.40 8.78
N SER A 71 -15.14 -21.11 9.76
CA SER A 71 -15.99 -21.64 10.84
C SER A 71 -16.47 -20.50 11.74
N GLU A 72 -17.48 -20.73 12.59
CA GLU A 72 -17.80 -19.81 13.68
C GLU A 72 -16.53 -19.41 14.45
N ALA A 73 -16.48 -18.15 14.90
CA ALA A 73 -15.40 -17.65 15.74
C ALA A 73 -15.57 -18.18 17.18
N ASP A 74 -15.49 -19.50 17.35
CA ASP A 74 -15.91 -20.19 18.57
C ASP A 74 -14.96 -19.93 19.77
N SER A 75 -15.57 -19.89 20.96
CA SER A 75 -15.15 -19.19 22.18
C SER A 75 -14.27 -20.02 23.13
N GLY A 76 -13.16 -20.56 22.63
CA GLY A 76 -12.18 -21.26 23.47
C GLY A 76 -11.10 -20.34 24.08
N GLY A 77 -10.97 -20.37 25.42
CA GLY A 77 -9.85 -19.81 26.19
C GLY A 77 -10.08 -18.41 26.80
N PRO A 78 -9.09 -17.85 27.54
CA PRO A 78 -9.23 -16.59 28.28
C PRO A 78 -9.53 -15.39 27.37
N GLU A 79 -10.32 -14.44 27.84
CA GLU A 79 -10.61 -13.20 27.11
C GLU A 79 -9.36 -12.33 26.92
N MET A 80 -9.35 -11.53 25.86
CA MET A 80 -8.32 -10.50 25.69
C MET A 80 -8.46 -9.46 26.80
N ASP A 81 -7.32 -8.90 27.21
CA ASP A 81 -7.31 -7.69 28.04
C ASP A 81 -8.15 -6.58 27.38
N ALA A 82 -8.81 -5.75 28.19
CA ALA A 82 -9.73 -4.73 27.69
C ALA A 82 -9.07 -3.72 26.74
N SER A 83 -7.83 -3.32 27.01
CA SER A 83 -7.08 -2.38 26.16
C SER A 83 -6.74 -3.01 24.81
N LEU A 84 -6.30 -4.27 24.82
CA LEU A 84 -5.99 -5.04 23.62
C LEU A 84 -7.25 -5.32 22.79
N LEU A 85 -8.37 -5.64 23.44
CA LEU A 85 -9.66 -5.83 22.78
C LEU A 85 -10.13 -4.54 22.10
N ALA A 86 -10.05 -3.40 22.80
CA ALA A 86 -10.41 -2.10 22.24
C ALA A 86 -9.54 -1.75 21.02
N TYR A 87 -8.24 -1.98 21.12
CA TYR A 87 -7.32 -1.77 19.99
C TYR A 87 -7.65 -2.66 18.80
N VAL A 88 -7.77 -3.98 18.99
CA VAL A 88 -8.06 -4.92 17.90
C VAL A 88 -9.39 -4.59 17.23
N THR A 89 -10.41 -4.23 18.02
CA THR A 89 -11.71 -3.80 17.49
C THR A 89 -11.54 -2.61 16.55
N LYS A 90 -10.87 -1.55 17.01
CA LYS A 90 -10.63 -0.32 16.22
C LYS A 90 -9.74 -0.57 14.99
N ALA A 91 -8.66 -1.32 15.15
CA ALA A 91 -7.65 -1.52 14.11
C ALA A 91 -8.12 -2.46 13.00
N VAL A 92 -9.00 -3.41 13.30
CA VAL A 92 -9.43 -4.44 12.34
C VAL A 92 -10.79 -4.16 11.73
N GLN A 93 -11.74 -3.57 12.48
CA GLN A 93 -13.08 -3.32 11.97
C GLN A 93 -13.05 -2.22 10.90
N HIS A 94 -13.20 -2.62 9.64
CA HIS A 94 -13.15 -1.70 8.51
C HIS A 94 -14.47 -0.92 8.35
N ARG A 95 -14.34 0.41 8.21
CA ARG A 95 -15.46 1.30 7.85
C ARG A 95 -14.94 2.59 7.22
N VAL A 96 -15.72 3.16 6.30
CA VAL A 96 -15.50 4.52 5.78
C VAL A 96 -16.63 5.41 6.28
N LYS A 97 -16.30 6.50 6.98
CA LYS A 97 -17.25 7.46 7.54
C LYS A 97 -17.58 8.57 6.54
N GLU A 98 -18.61 9.36 6.85
CA GLU A 98 -19.10 10.45 6.00
C GLU A 98 -18.05 11.53 5.69
N GLU A 99 -17.09 11.76 6.59
CA GLU A 99 -15.99 12.74 6.41
C GLU A 99 -14.77 12.16 5.69
N ASN A 100 -14.95 11.13 4.85
CA ASN A 100 -13.85 10.45 4.16
C ASN A 100 -12.82 9.78 5.08
N GLN A 101 -13.09 9.69 6.38
CA GLN A 101 -12.24 8.97 7.33
C GLN A 101 -12.41 7.47 7.14
N GLU A 102 -11.31 6.77 6.92
CA GLU A 102 -11.28 5.33 6.81
C GLU A 102 -10.64 4.72 8.06
N GLU A 103 -11.34 3.77 8.67
CA GLU A 103 -10.89 3.01 9.83
C GLU A 103 -10.69 1.53 9.49
N GLY A 104 -10.06 0.79 10.40
CA GLY A 104 -9.69 -0.60 10.17
C GLY A 104 -8.45 -0.75 9.27
N VAL A 105 -7.62 0.30 9.20
CA VAL A 105 -6.43 0.38 8.36
C VAL A 105 -5.21 0.76 9.17
N VAL A 106 -4.02 0.38 8.68
CA VAL A 106 -2.73 0.68 9.31
C VAL A 106 -1.69 1.12 8.29
N LEU A 107 -0.76 1.97 8.74
CA LEU A 107 0.44 2.38 8.00
C LEU A 107 1.51 1.29 8.11
N THR A 108 2.03 0.83 6.98
CA THR A 108 3.11 -0.17 6.92
C THR A 108 4.49 0.50 6.82
N PRO A 109 5.58 -0.17 7.25
CA PRO A 109 6.94 0.37 7.16
C PRO A 109 7.44 0.71 5.75
N ASP A 110 6.80 0.16 4.71
CA ASP A 110 7.07 0.48 3.31
C ASP A 110 6.34 1.75 2.79
N GLY A 111 5.60 2.45 3.66
CA GLY A 111 4.87 3.67 3.35
C GLY A 111 3.47 3.45 2.78
N THR A 112 3.02 2.20 2.62
CA THR A 112 1.67 1.89 2.15
C THR A 112 0.64 1.82 3.29
N THR A 113 -0.64 1.84 2.94
CA THR A 113 -1.74 1.68 3.90
C THR A 113 -2.49 0.37 3.61
N VAL A 114 -2.81 -0.39 4.66
CA VAL A 114 -3.39 -1.74 4.58
C VAL A 114 -4.62 -1.87 5.47
N ALA A 115 -5.73 -2.34 4.92
CA ALA A 115 -6.89 -2.74 5.72
C ALA A 115 -6.67 -4.13 6.33
N LEU A 116 -6.85 -4.25 7.64
CA LEU A 116 -6.51 -5.47 8.37
C LEU A 116 -7.57 -6.58 8.21
N ALA A 117 -8.86 -6.24 8.06
CA ALA A 117 -9.93 -7.22 7.88
C ALA A 117 -9.68 -8.21 6.73
N PRO A 118 -9.49 -7.78 5.46
CA PRO A 118 -9.27 -8.71 4.35
C PRO A 118 -7.95 -9.49 4.48
N LEU A 119 -6.91 -8.90 5.08
CA LEU A 119 -5.65 -9.57 5.38
C LEU A 119 -5.86 -10.78 6.29
N LEU A 120 -6.55 -10.58 7.43
CA LEU A 120 -6.79 -11.63 8.42
C LEU A 120 -7.70 -12.74 7.87
N LEU A 121 -8.73 -12.38 7.11
CA LEU A 121 -9.62 -13.38 6.49
C LEU A 121 -8.88 -14.26 5.49
N GLY A 122 -7.94 -13.68 4.73
CA GLY A 122 -7.10 -14.42 3.78
C GLY A 122 -6.15 -15.41 4.47
N LEU A 123 -5.48 -14.95 5.52
CA LEU A 123 -4.63 -15.79 6.36
C LEU A 123 -5.41 -16.95 6.99
N GLU A 124 -6.60 -16.69 7.56
CA GLU A 124 -7.43 -17.73 8.18
C GLU A 124 -7.85 -18.80 7.17
N ALA A 125 -8.29 -18.39 5.98
CA ALA A 125 -8.62 -19.31 4.89
C ALA A 125 -7.41 -20.16 4.46
N GLY A 126 -6.22 -19.56 4.38
CA GLY A 126 -4.97 -20.26 4.08
C GLY A 126 -4.62 -21.33 5.11
N PHE A 127 -4.65 -21.00 6.40
CA PHE A 127 -4.38 -21.97 7.47
C PHE A 127 -5.43 -23.07 7.55
N LEU A 128 -6.72 -22.76 7.33
CA LEU A 128 -7.79 -23.77 7.25
C LEU A 128 -7.58 -24.75 6.10
N SER A 129 -7.06 -24.29 4.97
CA SER A 129 -6.76 -25.16 3.83
C SER A 129 -5.77 -26.27 4.20
N ARG A 130 -4.77 -25.99 5.03
CA ARG A 130 -3.81 -27.03 5.49
C ARG A 130 -4.50 -28.15 6.25
N ALA A 131 -5.54 -27.82 7.01
CA ALA A 131 -6.29 -28.78 7.81
C ALA A 131 -7.30 -29.57 6.96
N ARG A 132 -7.84 -28.98 5.89
CA ARG A 132 -8.95 -29.55 5.10
C ARG A 132 -8.56 -30.04 3.69
N GLY A 133 -7.34 -29.77 3.22
CA GLY A 133 -6.82 -30.19 1.92
C GLY A 133 -7.33 -29.41 0.70
N ARG A 134 -8.09 -28.32 0.87
CA ARG A 134 -8.54 -27.41 -0.22
C ARG A 134 -8.67 -25.97 0.28
N VAL A 135 -8.19 -25.02 -0.53
CA VAL A 135 -8.35 -23.58 -0.28
C VAL A 135 -9.76 -23.17 -0.73
N HIS A 136 -10.68 -22.98 0.22
CA HIS A 136 -12.03 -22.48 -0.08
C HIS A 136 -12.13 -20.99 0.27
N GLY A 137 -12.73 -20.20 -0.63
CA GLY A 137 -13.16 -18.84 -0.30
C GLY A 137 -12.08 -17.77 -0.29
N LEU A 138 -10.81 -18.08 -0.59
CA LEU A 138 -9.71 -17.13 -0.39
C LEU A 138 -9.91 -15.83 -1.19
N TYR A 139 -10.20 -15.93 -2.49
CA TYR A 139 -10.55 -14.76 -3.32
C TYR A 139 -11.82 -14.04 -2.85
N GLN A 140 -12.82 -14.82 -2.43
CA GLN A 140 -14.11 -14.29 -2.00
C GLN A 140 -13.98 -13.45 -0.72
N LEU A 141 -13.21 -13.94 0.23
CA LEU A 141 -12.99 -13.32 1.53
C LEU A 141 -12.07 -12.11 1.46
N THR A 142 -11.04 -12.13 0.60
CA THR A 142 -10.03 -11.07 0.57
C THR A 142 -10.37 -9.92 -0.38
N ILE A 143 -10.95 -10.21 -1.55
CA ILE A 143 -11.19 -9.21 -2.60
C ILE A 143 -12.68 -8.96 -2.79
N ALA A 144 -13.50 -10.02 -2.79
CA ALA A 144 -14.86 -9.90 -3.30
C ALA A 144 -15.90 -9.46 -2.27
N LYS A 145 -15.63 -9.67 -0.98
CA LYS A 145 -16.57 -9.45 0.13
C LYS A 145 -17.19 -8.04 0.13
N ASN A 146 -16.38 -7.02 -0.15
CA ASN A 146 -16.78 -5.62 -0.02
C ASN A 146 -17.36 -5.04 -1.32
N LEU A 147 -17.58 -5.86 -2.35
CA LEU A 147 -18.05 -5.39 -3.67
C LEU A 147 -19.57 -5.30 -3.84
N GLU A 148 -20.37 -5.78 -2.88
CA GLU A 148 -21.84 -5.63 -2.93
C GLU A 148 -22.37 -4.31 -2.34
N SER A 149 -21.51 -3.54 -1.67
CA SER A 149 -21.91 -2.26 -1.06
C SER A 149 -21.98 -1.15 -2.12
N HIS A 150 -23.21 -0.97 -2.64
CA HIS A 150 -23.76 0.24 -3.27
C HIS A 150 -23.46 0.49 -4.77
N PRO A 151 -24.41 1.15 -5.48
CA PRO A 151 -24.22 1.62 -6.85
C PRO A 151 -23.41 2.94 -6.85
N PHE A 152 -22.17 2.91 -6.39
CA PHE A 152 -21.27 4.04 -6.57
C PHE A 152 -20.70 4.06 -7.99
N SER A 153 -20.55 5.24 -8.57
CA SER A 153 -20.08 5.44 -9.95
C SER A 153 -18.60 5.05 -10.16
N ARG A 154 -17.83 4.92 -9.08
CA ARG A 154 -16.40 4.56 -9.07
C ARG A 154 -16.22 3.24 -8.32
N HIS A 155 -15.60 2.26 -8.96
CA HIS A 155 -15.41 0.92 -8.39
C HIS A 155 -14.14 0.80 -7.54
N LEU A 156 -13.11 1.62 -7.81
CA LEU A 156 -11.79 1.54 -7.20
C LEU A 156 -11.26 2.92 -6.81
N GLY A 157 -10.53 2.97 -5.69
CA GLY A 157 -9.92 4.16 -5.09
C GLY A 157 -10.71 4.73 -3.91
N PRO A 158 -10.35 5.92 -3.41
CA PRO A 158 -9.06 6.58 -3.54
C PRO A 158 -8.04 6.05 -2.51
N ASP A 159 -6.83 6.59 -2.57
CA ASP A 159 -5.89 6.54 -1.45
C ASP A 159 -6.25 7.60 -0.41
N GLY A 160 -5.44 7.70 0.65
CA GLY A 160 -5.62 8.70 1.69
C GLY A 160 -4.30 9.18 2.29
N CYS A 161 -4.45 10.01 3.32
CA CYS A 161 -3.36 10.59 4.09
C CYS A 161 -3.56 10.29 5.56
N TRP A 162 -2.45 9.98 6.23
CA TRP A 162 -2.41 9.99 7.69
C TRP A 162 -2.27 11.41 8.21
N ASP A 163 -2.92 11.68 9.34
CA ASP A 163 -2.71 12.89 10.14
C ASP A 163 -1.25 13.05 10.58
N SER A 164 -0.59 11.93 10.89
CA SER A 164 0.84 11.84 11.15
C SER A 164 1.38 10.51 10.67
N VAL A 165 2.48 10.51 9.92
CA VAL A 165 3.16 9.27 9.53
C VAL A 165 4.04 8.69 10.64
N THR A 166 4.42 9.49 11.63
CA THR A 166 5.22 9.01 12.78
C THR A 166 4.34 8.42 13.86
N SER A 167 3.14 8.99 14.09
CA SER A 167 2.15 8.51 15.05
C SER A 167 0.74 8.54 14.44
N PRO A 168 0.45 7.63 13.49
CA PRO A 168 -0.80 7.62 12.75
C PRO A 168 -2.00 7.31 13.65
N GLN A 169 -3.03 8.13 13.57
CA GLN A 169 -4.29 7.95 14.31
C GLN A 169 -5.52 8.04 13.43
N VAL A 170 -5.48 8.90 12.41
CA VAL A 170 -6.62 9.15 11.51
C VAL A 170 -6.14 9.07 10.06
N PHE A 171 -6.75 8.18 9.28
CA PHE A 171 -6.55 8.10 7.84
C PHE A 171 -7.73 8.73 7.11
N THR A 172 -7.45 9.69 6.24
CA THR A 172 -8.47 10.45 5.50
C THR A 172 -8.27 10.27 4.00
N LEU A 173 -9.31 9.81 3.31
CA LEU A 173 -9.29 9.61 1.86
C LEU A 173 -9.14 10.94 1.11
N LEU A 174 -8.33 10.94 0.05
CA LEU A 174 -8.02 12.10 -0.78
C LEU A 174 -9.14 12.48 -1.78
N ASP A 175 -10.09 11.58 -1.99
CA ASP A 175 -11.22 11.76 -2.90
C ASP A 175 -12.47 11.11 -2.27
N ARG A 176 -13.59 11.16 -3.00
CA ARG A 176 -14.82 10.49 -2.59
C ARG A 176 -14.60 8.98 -2.45
N PRO A 177 -15.20 8.33 -1.44
CA PRO A 177 -15.10 6.89 -1.26
C PRO A 177 -15.57 6.14 -2.50
N SER A 178 -14.86 5.07 -2.85
CA SER A 178 -15.32 4.11 -3.86
C SER A 178 -15.78 2.81 -3.19
N VAL A 179 -16.18 1.83 -3.99
CA VAL A 179 -16.52 0.48 -3.48
C VAL A 179 -15.32 -0.18 -2.79
N LEU A 180 -14.10 0.06 -3.28
CA LEU A 180 -12.86 -0.44 -2.68
C LEU A 180 -11.80 0.66 -2.58
N THR A 181 -11.39 1.00 -1.36
CA THR A 181 -10.24 1.88 -1.11
C THR A 181 -8.92 1.17 -1.45
N ILE A 182 -7.84 1.94 -1.61
CA ILE A 182 -6.51 1.36 -1.81
C ILE A 182 -6.10 0.49 -0.62
N ALA A 183 -6.45 0.89 0.60
CA ALA A 183 -6.14 0.12 1.80
C ALA A 183 -6.81 -1.26 1.80
N GLN A 184 -8.09 -1.32 1.42
CA GLN A 184 -8.81 -2.60 1.27
C GLN A 184 -8.18 -3.49 0.20
N ILE A 185 -7.76 -2.90 -0.93
CA ILE A 185 -7.12 -3.63 -2.01
C ILE A 185 -5.77 -4.19 -1.55
N ASN A 186 -4.94 -3.36 -0.90
CA ASN A 186 -3.66 -3.81 -0.36
C ASN A 186 -3.83 -4.96 0.64
N GLY A 187 -4.75 -4.81 1.61
CA GLY A 187 -5.05 -5.89 2.56
C GLY A 187 -5.60 -7.15 1.92
N GLY A 188 -6.42 -7.01 0.87
CA GLY A 188 -6.93 -8.14 0.09
C GLY A 188 -5.85 -8.86 -0.70
N MET A 189 -4.92 -8.12 -1.31
CA MET A 189 -3.75 -8.70 -1.97
C MET A 189 -2.86 -9.44 -0.98
N ASP A 190 -2.56 -8.83 0.16
CA ASP A 190 -1.67 -9.40 1.19
C ASP A 190 -2.30 -10.64 1.83
N GLY A 191 -3.61 -10.60 2.11
CA GLY A 191 -4.37 -11.76 2.57
C GLY A 191 -4.39 -12.92 1.57
N LEU A 192 -4.49 -12.64 0.27
CA LEU A 192 -4.41 -13.67 -0.77
C LEU A 192 -3.00 -14.27 -0.86
N ILE A 193 -1.97 -13.41 -0.92
CA ILE A 193 -0.57 -13.81 -1.05
C ILE A 193 -0.18 -14.69 0.14
N LEU A 194 -0.35 -14.19 1.36
CA LEU A 194 0.07 -14.89 2.57
C LEU A 194 -0.82 -16.12 2.83
N GLY A 195 -2.13 -16.03 2.55
CA GLY A 195 -3.03 -17.17 2.64
C GLY A 195 -2.64 -18.33 1.72
N LEU A 196 -2.26 -18.04 0.47
CA LEU A 196 -1.74 -19.06 -0.45
C LEU A 196 -0.38 -19.59 0.00
N GLU A 197 0.51 -18.70 0.44
CA GLU A 197 1.84 -19.11 0.91
C GLU A 197 1.73 -20.14 2.05
N VAL A 198 0.94 -19.84 3.07
CA VAL A 198 0.81 -20.76 4.22
C VAL A 198 0.06 -22.04 3.84
N ALA A 199 -0.87 -21.98 2.89
CA ALA A 199 -1.61 -23.16 2.42
C ALA A 199 -0.72 -24.14 1.64
N LEU A 200 0.22 -23.62 0.85
CA LEU A 200 1.09 -24.39 -0.03
C LEU A 200 2.44 -24.75 0.61
N ALA A 201 2.87 -24.04 1.65
CA ALA A 201 4.13 -24.31 2.31
C ALA A 201 4.20 -25.73 2.88
N SER A 202 5.21 -26.49 2.46
CA SER A 202 5.64 -27.74 3.10
C SER A 202 5.73 -27.54 4.63
N ARG A 203 5.38 -28.57 5.42
CA ARG A 203 5.34 -28.47 6.89
C ARG A 203 6.60 -27.75 7.41
N PRO A 204 6.47 -26.57 8.05
CA PRO A 204 7.63 -25.84 8.56
C PRO A 204 8.33 -26.68 9.63
N ARG A 205 9.66 -26.55 9.73
CA ARG A 205 10.51 -27.24 10.72
C ARG A 205 10.31 -26.73 12.17
N GLY A 206 9.22 -25.99 12.45
CA GLY A 206 8.87 -25.44 13.75
C GLY A 206 7.45 -24.84 13.78
N PRO A 207 6.94 -24.42 14.95
CA PRO A 207 5.64 -23.79 15.08
C PRO A 207 5.67 -22.40 14.43
N LEU A 208 4.96 -22.26 13.31
CA LEU A 208 4.80 -20.98 12.63
C LEU A 208 3.95 -20.06 13.52
N LYS A 209 4.50 -18.91 13.97
CA LYS A 209 3.75 -17.85 14.63
C LYS A 209 3.21 -16.86 13.58
N LEU A 210 2.00 -16.35 13.80
CA LEU A 210 1.38 -15.33 12.95
C LEU A 210 2.15 -14.01 13.03
N SER A 211 2.56 -13.59 14.23
CA SER A 211 3.36 -12.37 14.42
C SER A 211 4.69 -12.43 13.67
N GLY A 212 5.35 -13.60 13.68
CA GLY A 212 6.59 -13.84 12.92
C GLY A 212 6.39 -13.71 11.42
N LEU A 213 5.36 -14.34 10.87
CA LEU A 213 5.01 -14.23 9.44
C LEU A 213 4.73 -12.78 9.03
N LEU A 214 3.97 -12.04 9.83
CA LEU A 214 3.67 -10.63 9.55
C LEU A 214 4.94 -9.76 9.64
N THR A 215 5.83 -10.05 10.60
CA THR A 215 7.11 -9.34 10.75
C THR A 215 8.01 -9.55 9.53
N GLU A 216 8.18 -10.80 9.08
CA GLU A 216 8.97 -11.12 7.89
C GLU A 216 8.43 -10.42 6.63
N TYR A 217 7.10 -10.31 6.52
CA TYR A 217 6.45 -9.72 5.36
C TYR A 217 6.46 -8.18 5.35
N TYR A 218 6.10 -7.53 6.46
CA TYR A 218 5.93 -6.07 6.53
C TYR A 218 7.16 -5.32 7.04
N CYS A 219 8.01 -5.96 7.84
CA CYS A 219 9.10 -5.31 8.54
C CYS A 219 10.48 -5.69 7.98
N TYR A 220 10.54 -6.23 6.76
CA TYR A 220 11.81 -6.54 6.11
C TYR A 220 12.62 -5.26 5.89
N ASN A 221 13.86 -5.24 6.39
CA ASN A 221 14.79 -4.13 6.19
C ASN A 221 15.62 -4.38 4.94
N LEU A 222 15.69 -3.39 4.04
CA LEU A 222 16.53 -3.50 2.85
C LEU A 222 18.00 -3.29 3.24
N GLU A 223 18.87 -4.15 2.74
CA GLU A 223 20.33 -3.99 2.81
C GLU A 223 20.80 -3.03 1.70
N ILE A 224 22.11 -2.78 1.60
CA ILE A 224 22.69 -1.81 0.66
C ILE A 224 22.35 -2.16 -0.80
N GLU A 225 22.27 -3.46 -1.08
CA GLU A 225 21.90 -4.04 -2.38
C GLU A 225 20.39 -3.88 -2.69
N GLY A 226 19.62 -3.34 -1.74
CA GLY A 226 18.26 -2.84 -1.94
C GLY A 226 17.26 -3.90 -2.38
N MET A 227 16.35 -3.49 -3.25
CA MET A 227 15.27 -4.36 -3.73
C MET A 227 15.75 -5.52 -4.61
N ASP A 228 16.91 -5.43 -5.25
CA ASP A 228 17.36 -6.42 -6.24
C ASP A 228 17.66 -7.79 -5.61
N VAL A 229 18.16 -7.80 -4.37
CA VAL A 229 18.43 -9.02 -3.60
C VAL A 229 17.33 -9.36 -2.59
N ALA A 230 16.35 -8.48 -2.42
CA ALA A 230 15.31 -8.64 -1.42
C ALA A 230 14.45 -9.90 -1.67
N PRO A 231 14.05 -10.64 -0.61
CA PRO A 231 13.26 -11.86 -0.75
C PRO A 231 11.97 -11.63 -1.52
N ARG A 232 11.47 -12.70 -2.15
CA ARG A 232 10.20 -12.65 -2.89
C ARG A 232 9.04 -12.22 -2.00
N LEU A 233 8.93 -12.77 -0.80
CA LEU A 233 7.74 -12.66 0.06
C LEU A 233 7.86 -11.46 1.02
N ILE A 234 7.81 -10.24 0.48
CA ILE A 234 7.75 -8.99 1.25
C ILE A 234 6.65 -8.07 0.71
N SER A 235 6.15 -7.19 1.56
CA SER A 235 5.09 -6.21 1.28
C SER A 235 5.41 -5.28 0.11
N ARG A 236 6.65 -4.80 -0.01
CA ARG A 236 7.13 -4.01 -1.17
C ARG A 236 6.93 -4.71 -2.52
N ARG A 237 6.88 -6.05 -2.54
CA ARG A 237 6.63 -6.86 -3.74
C ARG A 237 5.17 -7.29 -3.89
N ARG A 238 4.23 -6.74 -3.11
CA ARG A 238 2.79 -7.08 -3.11
C ARG A 238 2.22 -7.17 -4.51
N ARG A 239 2.31 -6.08 -5.29
CA ARG A 239 1.71 -6.02 -6.64
C ARG A 239 2.34 -7.05 -7.58
N GLU A 240 3.66 -7.23 -7.53
CA GLU A 240 4.38 -8.22 -8.33
C GLU A 240 3.98 -9.66 -7.99
N ASN A 241 3.91 -9.97 -6.69
CA ASN A 241 3.51 -11.28 -6.19
C ASN A 241 2.05 -11.57 -6.53
N PHE A 242 1.16 -10.61 -6.27
CA PHE A 242 -0.25 -10.73 -6.58
C PHE A 242 -0.46 -11.02 -8.07
N ARG A 243 0.23 -10.27 -8.95
CA ARG A 243 0.14 -10.46 -10.41
C ARG A 243 0.53 -11.86 -10.87
N LYS A 244 1.49 -12.51 -10.20
CA LYS A 244 1.91 -13.89 -10.50
C LYS A 244 0.88 -14.94 -10.05
N LEU A 245 0.00 -14.61 -9.11
CA LEU A 245 -0.94 -15.55 -8.49
C LEU A 245 -2.32 -15.55 -9.15
N VAL A 246 -2.72 -14.43 -9.77
CA VAL A 246 -4.11 -14.23 -10.21
C VAL A 246 -4.25 -14.24 -11.73
N ASN A 247 -5.39 -14.77 -12.19
CA ASN A 247 -5.83 -14.64 -13.58
C ASN A 247 -7.04 -13.69 -13.63
N PRO A 248 -6.99 -12.58 -14.40
CA PRO A 248 -8.10 -11.62 -14.47
C PRO A 248 -9.46 -12.24 -14.82
N SER A 249 -9.48 -13.21 -15.73
CA SER A 249 -10.71 -13.92 -16.11
C SER A 249 -11.26 -14.78 -14.97
N LEU A 250 -10.40 -15.30 -14.11
CA LEU A 250 -10.80 -16.00 -12.89
C LEU A 250 -11.38 -15.01 -11.87
N ILE A 251 -10.73 -13.87 -11.65
CA ILE A 251 -11.24 -12.83 -10.73
C ILE A 251 -12.67 -12.44 -11.11
N ALA A 252 -12.93 -12.09 -12.37
CA ALA A 252 -14.26 -11.67 -12.81
C ALA A 252 -15.34 -12.75 -12.56
N ARG A 253 -14.99 -14.04 -12.75
CA ARG A 253 -15.91 -15.15 -12.45
C ARG A 253 -16.16 -15.30 -10.96
N GLU A 254 -15.12 -15.22 -10.13
CA GLU A 254 -15.26 -15.32 -8.68
C GLU A 254 -16.05 -14.15 -8.10
N LEU A 255 -15.90 -12.94 -8.64
CA LEU A 255 -16.73 -11.78 -8.27
C LEU A 255 -18.22 -12.06 -8.47
N VAL A 256 -18.60 -12.56 -9.65
CA VAL A 256 -20.01 -12.89 -9.95
C VAL A 256 -20.54 -13.98 -9.02
N LYS A 257 -19.72 -14.97 -8.66
CA LYS A 257 -20.09 -16.01 -7.69
C LYS A 257 -20.28 -15.46 -6.28
N SER A 258 -19.41 -14.55 -5.84
CA SER A 258 -19.51 -13.90 -4.52
C SER A 258 -20.80 -13.11 -4.38
N VAL A 259 -21.15 -12.31 -5.39
CA VAL A 259 -22.43 -11.57 -5.43
C VAL A 259 -23.63 -12.54 -5.36
N GLN A 260 -23.59 -13.63 -6.12
CA GLN A 260 -24.66 -14.64 -6.05
C GLN A 260 -24.78 -15.28 -4.67
N LEU A 261 -23.65 -15.60 -4.05
CA LEU A 261 -23.59 -16.19 -2.72
C LEU A 261 -24.13 -15.24 -1.66
N GLN A 262 -23.69 -13.97 -1.67
CA GLN A 262 -24.09 -12.99 -0.68
C GLN A 262 -25.59 -12.67 -0.76
N ARG A 263 -26.16 -12.56 -1.97
CA ARG A 263 -27.62 -12.48 -2.15
C ARG A 263 -28.35 -13.68 -1.55
N ARG A 264 -27.86 -14.90 -1.79
CA ARG A 264 -28.47 -16.13 -1.25
C ARG A 264 -28.45 -16.13 0.29
N LEU A 265 -27.32 -15.77 0.88
CA LEU A 265 -27.14 -15.77 2.34
C LEU A 265 -27.96 -14.66 3.02
N THR A 266 -28.22 -13.55 2.32
CA THR A 266 -29.05 -12.44 2.83
C THR A 266 -30.53 -12.58 2.49
N GLY A 267 -30.97 -13.75 1.99
CA GLY A 267 -32.37 -13.99 1.63
C GLY A 267 -32.88 -13.17 0.43
N ARG A 268 -31.99 -12.51 -0.32
CA ARG A 268 -32.34 -11.71 -1.50
C ARG A 268 -32.70 -12.62 -2.68
N VAL A 269 -33.66 -12.18 -3.49
CA VAL A 269 -34.14 -12.91 -4.67
C VAL A 269 -32.99 -13.19 -5.65
N LYS A 270 -32.99 -14.41 -6.20
CA LYS A 270 -32.06 -14.86 -7.24
C LYS A 270 -32.12 -13.91 -8.44
N MET A 271 -30.95 -13.58 -8.97
CA MET A 271 -30.86 -12.69 -10.15
C MET A 271 -31.52 -13.35 -11.36
N ASP A 272 -32.39 -12.62 -12.05
CA ASP A 272 -32.84 -12.96 -13.39
C ASP A 272 -31.67 -12.92 -14.41
N GLY A 273 -31.91 -13.42 -15.62
CA GLY A 273 -30.89 -13.48 -16.67
C GLY A 273 -30.30 -12.12 -17.07
N LYS A 274 -31.13 -11.06 -17.11
CA LYS A 274 -30.73 -9.69 -17.46
C LYS A 274 -29.84 -9.09 -16.37
N THR A 275 -30.24 -9.24 -15.11
CA THR A 275 -29.48 -8.78 -13.93
C THR A 275 -28.14 -9.51 -13.84
N LYS A 276 -28.12 -10.83 -14.03
CA LYS A 276 -26.88 -11.62 -14.05
C LYS A 276 -25.91 -11.17 -15.16
N SER A 277 -26.42 -10.83 -16.34
CA SER A 277 -25.61 -10.33 -17.45
C SER A 277 -25.01 -8.95 -17.14
N LYS A 278 -25.79 -8.04 -16.52
CA LYS A 278 -25.29 -6.73 -16.05
C LYS A 278 -24.17 -6.88 -15.01
N VAL A 279 -24.36 -7.74 -14.01
CA VAL A 279 -23.33 -7.99 -12.99
C VAL A 279 -22.05 -8.55 -13.61
N LYS A 280 -22.17 -9.46 -14.60
CA LYS A 280 -21.02 -9.98 -15.33
C LYS A 280 -20.26 -8.86 -16.07
N ALA A 281 -20.97 -7.97 -16.76
CA ALA A 281 -20.37 -6.86 -17.47
C ALA A 281 -19.65 -5.88 -16.51
N LEU A 282 -20.28 -5.55 -15.37
CA LEU A 282 -19.67 -4.72 -14.33
C LEU A 282 -18.43 -5.37 -13.72
N ALA A 283 -18.48 -6.67 -13.43
CA ALA A 283 -17.33 -7.40 -12.92
C ALA A 283 -16.16 -7.40 -13.92
N THR A 284 -16.44 -7.63 -15.21
CA THR A 284 -15.40 -7.56 -16.25
C THR A 284 -14.79 -6.16 -16.36
N LYS A 285 -15.61 -5.10 -16.31
CA LYS A 285 -15.13 -3.72 -16.32
C LYS A 285 -14.28 -3.40 -15.09
N GLY A 286 -14.77 -3.71 -13.89
CA GLY A 286 -14.04 -3.45 -12.64
C GLY A 286 -12.73 -4.23 -12.55
N VAL A 287 -12.67 -5.46 -13.06
CA VAL A 287 -11.42 -6.22 -13.13
C VAL A 287 -10.42 -5.59 -14.10
N LYS A 288 -10.88 -5.06 -15.24
CA LYS A 288 -10.00 -4.33 -16.17
C LYS A 288 -9.39 -3.10 -15.50
N GLU A 289 -10.21 -2.31 -14.80
CA GLU A 289 -9.75 -1.15 -14.02
C GLU A 289 -8.76 -1.57 -12.93
N PHE A 290 -9.04 -2.68 -12.23
CA PHE A 290 -8.18 -3.23 -11.18
C PHE A 290 -6.82 -3.67 -11.71
N VAL A 291 -6.79 -4.38 -12.84
CA VAL A 291 -5.54 -4.82 -13.48
C VAL A 291 -4.71 -3.59 -13.85
N GLN A 292 -5.32 -2.60 -14.50
CA GLN A 292 -4.62 -1.39 -14.90
C GLN A 292 -4.00 -0.67 -13.69
N GLU A 293 -4.78 -0.44 -12.63
CA GLU A 293 -4.38 0.42 -11.51
C GLU A 293 -3.48 -0.29 -10.47
N TYR A 294 -3.65 -1.59 -10.27
CA TYR A 294 -2.97 -2.31 -9.17
C TYR A 294 -2.07 -3.47 -9.62
N MET A 295 -2.13 -3.89 -10.88
CA MET A 295 -1.21 -4.90 -11.43
C MET A 295 -0.20 -4.29 -12.41
N GLU A 296 -0.59 -3.27 -13.18
CA GLU A 296 0.30 -2.62 -14.14
C GLU A 296 0.97 -1.37 -13.57
N CYS A 297 0.21 -0.50 -12.88
CA CYS A 297 0.78 0.69 -12.27
C CYS A 297 1.66 0.37 -11.04
N PRO A 298 2.78 1.10 -10.84
CA PRO A 298 3.58 0.98 -9.62
C PRO A 298 2.85 1.62 -8.42
N PRO A 299 3.23 1.29 -7.17
CA PRO A 299 2.80 2.08 -6.03
C PRO A 299 3.34 3.51 -6.15
N ILE A 300 2.45 4.49 -6.04
CA ILE A 300 2.81 5.92 -6.02
C ILE A 300 2.47 6.46 -4.64
N ILE A 301 3.50 6.85 -3.88
CA ILE A 301 3.36 7.50 -2.58
C ILE A 301 2.86 8.93 -2.81
N PRO A 302 1.64 9.28 -2.35
CA PRO A 302 1.08 10.60 -2.59
C PRO A 302 1.81 11.66 -1.76
N ARG A 303 1.69 12.92 -2.21
CA ARG A 303 2.36 14.08 -1.59
C ARG A 303 2.25 14.18 -0.07
N CYS A 304 1.07 13.94 0.46
CA CYS A 304 0.83 14.05 1.90
C CYS A 304 1.61 12.99 2.71
N MET A 305 1.84 11.80 2.15
CA MET A 305 2.50 10.70 2.86
C MET A 305 3.99 10.97 3.07
N TRP A 306 4.67 11.60 2.11
CA TRP A 306 6.06 12.01 2.31
C TRP A 306 6.20 13.38 3.01
N GLY A 307 5.09 13.99 3.43
CA GLY A 307 5.09 15.26 4.18
C GLY A 307 5.38 16.48 3.30
N ALA A 308 4.89 16.47 2.05
CA ALA A 308 5.06 17.58 1.12
C ALA A 308 4.49 18.89 1.67
N LYS A 309 5.24 19.98 1.50
CA LYS A 309 4.67 21.32 1.60
C LYS A 309 3.70 21.58 0.43
N PRO A 310 2.72 22.48 0.62
CA PRO A 310 1.86 22.92 -0.46
C PRO A 310 2.65 23.52 -1.63
N TYR A 311 2.09 23.39 -2.83
CA TYR A 311 2.51 24.16 -3.99
C TYR A 311 2.34 25.66 -3.69
N ARG A 312 3.32 26.50 -4.07
CA ARG A 312 3.26 27.96 -3.92
C ARG A 312 2.74 28.59 -5.22
N GLY A 313 1.83 29.56 -5.12
CA GLY A 313 1.24 30.18 -6.30
C GLY A 313 0.19 29.30 -6.99
N THR A 314 -0.09 29.58 -8.26
CA THR A 314 -1.12 28.89 -9.04
C THR A 314 -0.49 27.87 -9.98
N PRO A 315 -0.82 26.56 -9.85
CA PRO A 315 -0.23 25.53 -10.69
C PRO A 315 -0.70 25.66 -12.13
N THR A 316 0.22 25.50 -13.08
CA THR A 316 -0.11 25.37 -14.50
C THR A 316 -0.48 23.92 -14.81
N ASN A 317 -1.64 23.72 -15.45
CA ASN A 317 -2.11 22.40 -15.84
C ASN A 317 -1.47 21.93 -17.15
N LEU A 318 -1.17 20.64 -17.23
CA LEU A 318 -0.68 19.98 -18.43
C LEU A 318 -1.81 19.68 -19.42
N THR A 319 -1.51 19.73 -20.72
CA THR A 319 -2.40 19.23 -21.77
C THR A 319 -2.01 17.79 -22.13
N LEU A 320 -2.79 16.83 -21.64
CA LEU A 320 -2.51 15.39 -21.80
C LEU A 320 -3.11 14.82 -23.10
N PRO A 321 -2.56 13.72 -23.66
CA PRO A 321 -1.35 13.01 -23.22
C PRO A 321 -0.05 13.70 -23.63
N LEU A 322 0.97 13.62 -22.78
CA LEU A 322 2.30 14.17 -23.06
C LEU A 322 3.10 13.29 -24.04
N PRO A 323 3.91 13.89 -24.93
CA PRO A 323 4.78 13.14 -25.85
C PRO A 323 6.14 12.72 -25.28
N PHE A 324 6.60 13.27 -24.15
CA PHE A 324 7.96 13.01 -23.66
C PHE A 324 8.03 12.49 -22.22
N LEU A 325 9.07 11.69 -21.96
CA LEU A 325 9.51 11.29 -20.63
C LEU A 325 10.99 11.64 -20.47
N TYR A 326 11.31 12.51 -19.51
CA TYR A 326 12.67 12.95 -19.23
C TYR A 326 13.22 12.24 -17.99
N ILE A 327 14.37 11.60 -18.15
CA ILE A 327 15.06 10.88 -17.07
C ILE A 327 16.10 11.79 -16.43
N HIS A 328 16.05 11.82 -15.10
CA HIS A 328 16.93 12.59 -14.24
C HIS A 328 17.56 11.69 -13.16
N HIS A 329 18.66 12.16 -12.58
CA HIS A 329 19.09 11.77 -11.25
C HIS A 329 19.02 13.00 -10.34
N THR A 330 19.06 12.79 -9.02
CA THR A 330 19.05 13.93 -8.08
C THR A 330 20.43 14.56 -7.95
N SER A 331 21.52 13.77 -8.01
CA SER A 331 22.90 14.14 -7.65
C SER A 331 23.06 14.58 -6.19
N THR A 332 22.14 15.38 -5.66
CA THR A 332 21.96 15.67 -4.24
C THR A 332 20.46 15.57 -3.92
N PRO A 333 20.04 14.65 -3.04
CA PRO A 333 20.84 13.63 -2.34
C PRO A 333 21.58 12.68 -3.29
N SER A 334 22.81 12.28 -2.92
CA SER A 334 23.71 11.46 -3.75
C SER A 334 23.57 9.96 -3.48
N ASP A 335 23.16 9.60 -2.26
CA ASP A 335 23.02 8.20 -1.86
C ASP A 335 21.61 7.69 -2.15
N PRO A 336 21.47 6.41 -2.54
CA PRO A 336 20.17 5.77 -2.65
C PRO A 336 19.47 5.72 -1.28
N CYS A 337 18.19 6.08 -1.24
CA CYS A 337 17.34 5.90 -0.07
C CYS A 337 16.70 4.50 -0.04
N LEU A 338 16.75 3.81 1.11
CA LEU A 338 16.35 2.39 1.22
C LEU A 338 15.13 2.17 2.11
N THR A 339 14.67 3.20 2.81
CA THR A 339 13.45 3.16 3.62
C THR A 339 12.48 4.26 3.22
N PHE A 340 11.19 4.04 3.49
CA PHE A 340 10.15 5.06 3.29
C PHE A 340 10.49 6.37 4.01
N GLU A 341 11.04 6.28 5.23
CA GLU A 341 11.44 7.45 6.02
C GLU A 341 12.58 8.23 5.37
N GLN A 342 13.65 7.54 4.92
CA GLN A 342 14.79 8.14 4.23
C GLN A 342 14.34 8.80 2.92
N CYS A 343 13.64 8.06 2.06
CA CYS A 343 13.17 8.60 0.78
C CYS A 343 12.21 9.77 0.97
N SER A 344 11.34 9.73 1.98
CA SER A 344 10.48 10.87 2.31
C SER A 344 11.28 12.08 2.83
N ALA A 345 12.35 11.87 3.59
CA ALA A 345 13.25 12.94 4.02
C ALA A 345 13.98 13.58 2.83
N ASP A 346 14.46 12.78 1.89
CA ASP A 346 15.09 13.23 0.66
C ASP A 346 14.13 14.02 -0.23
N MET A 347 12.89 13.54 -0.37
CA MET A 347 11.82 14.27 -1.06
C MET A 347 11.57 15.66 -0.44
N ARG A 348 11.48 15.74 0.90
CA ARG A 348 11.32 17.02 1.61
C ARG A 348 12.55 17.92 1.46
N SER A 349 13.76 17.36 1.48
CA SER A 349 15.00 18.09 1.28
C SER A 349 15.06 18.73 -0.10
N MET A 350 14.76 17.95 -1.15
CA MET A 350 14.67 18.46 -2.53
C MET A 350 13.57 19.50 -2.69
N GLN A 351 12.39 19.28 -2.10
CA GLN A 351 11.31 20.26 -2.16
C GLN A 351 11.70 21.57 -1.47
N ARG A 352 12.32 21.51 -0.29
CA ARG A 352 12.84 22.68 0.42
C ARG A 352 13.85 23.42 -0.45
N PHE A 353 14.84 22.73 -1.01
CA PHE A 353 15.84 23.34 -1.88
C PHE A 353 15.20 24.04 -3.08
N HIS A 354 14.27 23.37 -3.78
CA HIS A 354 13.56 23.97 -4.90
C HIS A 354 12.72 25.19 -4.50
N GLN A 355 11.96 25.11 -3.41
CA GLN A 355 11.07 26.20 -3.01
C GLN A 355 11.76 27.37 -2.32
N VAL A 356 12.69 27.08 -1.40
CA VAL A 356 13.33 28.06 -0.54
C VAL A 356 14.57 28.63 -1.20
N ASP A 357 15.44 27.76 -1.70
CA ASP A 357 16.77 28.19 -2.17
C ASP A 357 16.73 28.60 -3.65
N ARG A 358 15.89 27.94 -4.48
CA ARG A 358 15.69 28.32 -5.90
C ARG A 358 14.46 29.19 -6.18
N GLY A 359 13.60 29.39 -5.19
CA GLY A 359 12.39 30.21 -5.35
C GLY A 359 11.31 29.61 -6.28
N TRP A 360 11.33 28.29 -6.51
CA TRP A 360 10.32 27.63 -7.32
C TRP A 360 9.01 27.40 -6.56
N ASP A 361 7.94 27.15 -7.30
CA ASP A 361 6.63 26.91 -6.70
C ASP A 361 6.56 25.59 -5.90
N ASP A 362 7.35 24.60 -6.29
CA ASP A 362 7.33 23.24 -5.74
C ASP A 362 8.57 22.46 -6.21
N ILE A 363 8.73 21.21 -5.73
CA ILE A 363 9.70 20.26 -6.25
C ILE A 363 9.65 20.20 -7.79
N GLY A 364 10.80 20.20 -8.46
CA GLY A 364 10.85 20.35 -9.93
C GLY A 364 10.30 19.15 -10.70
N TYR A 365 10.45 17.95 -10.17
CA TYR A 365 10.12 16.69 -10.85
C TYR A 365 8.61 16.37 -10.81
N SER A 366 8.14 15.66 -11.83
CA SER A 366 6.78 15.09 -11.83
C SER A 366 6.70 13.92 -10.86
N PHE A 367 7.68 13.01 -10.94
CA PHE A 367 7.82 11.84 -10.08
C PHE A 367 9.28 11.61 -9.68
N VAL A 368 9.49 10.91 -8.57
CA VAL A 368 10.82 10.55 -8.09
C VAL A 368 10.82 9.09 -7.69
N ALA A 369 11.79 8.30 -8.17
CA ALA A 369 11.97 6.91 -7.81
C ALA A 369 12.97 6.77 -6.65
N GLY A 370 12.53 6.13 -5.57
CA GLY A 370 13.38 5.71 -4.45
C GLY A 370 13.93 4.30 -4.66
N SER A 371 15.02 3.96 -3.97
CA SER A 371 15.55 2.58 -3.97
C SER A 371 14.84 1.67 -2.96
N ASP A 372 13.90 2.23 -2.20
CA ASP A 372 12.96 1.53 -1.31
C ASP A 372 11.83 0.79 -2.05
N GLY A 373 11.80 0.86 -3.39
CA GLY A 373 10.81 0.20 -4.24
C GLY A 373 9.53 1.02 -4.48
N ASN A 374 9.55 2.32 -4.18
CA ASN A 374 8.41 3.21 -4.38
C ASN A 374 8.67 4.29 -5.43
N ILE A 375 7.59 4.75 -6.07
CA ILE A 375 7.55 6.02 -6.79
C ILE A 375 6.91 7.06 -5.88
N TYR A 376 7.52 8.24 -5.76
CA TYR A 376 7.01 9.36 -4.98
C TYR A 376 6.41 10.41 -5.91
N GLU A 377 5.20 10.86 -5.58
CA GLU A 377 4.54 11.93 -6.32
C GLU A 377 5.23 13.28 -6.04
N GLY A 378 5.84 13.87 -7.07
CA GLY A 378 6.30 15.25 -7.07
C GLY A 378 5.14 16.17 -7.45
N ARG A 379 5.24 16.85 -8.60
CA ARG A 379 4.10 17.62 -9.15
C ARG A 379 2.98 16.75 -9.72
N GLY A 380 3.25 15.45 -9.92
CA GLY A 380 2.26 14.46 -10.32
C GLY A 380 1.86 14.55 -11.80
N TRP A 381 0.74 13.91 -12.12
CA TRP A 381 0.31 13.68 -13.50
C TRP A 381 -0.25 14.92 -14.22
N HIS A 382 -0.79 15.88 -13.48
CA HIS A 382 -1.64 16.93 -14.06
C HIS A 382 -1.02 18.32 -14.04
N ARG A 383 0.11 18.51 -13.36
CA ARG A 383 0.75 19.83 -13.17
C ARG A 383 2.10 19.89 -13.85
N GLN A 384 2.38 21.05 -14.46
CA GLN A 384 3.63 21.31 -15.14
C GLN A 384 4.84 21.27 -14.19
N GLY A 385 5.89 20.58 -14.63
CA GLY A 385 7.20 20.47 -13.98
C GLY A 385 8.02 21.77 -13.93
N ALA A 386 9.19 21.68 -13.30
CA ALA A 386 10.30 22.62 -13.43
C ALA A 386 11.65 21.87 -13.55
N HIS A 387 11.63 20.69 -14.16
CA HIS A 387 12.75 19.75 -14.23
C HIS A 387 13.62 19.91 -15.47
N THR A 388 13.04 20.32 -16.61
CA THR A 388 13.73 20.41 -17.91
C THR A 388 13.36 21.73 -18.58
N LEU A 389 14.28 22.70 -18.55
CA LEU A 389 14.06 24.03 -19.13
C LEU A 389 13.64 23.92 -20.61
N GLY A 390 12.57 24.62 -21.01
CA GLY A 390 12.02 24.55 -22.37
C GLY A 390 11.08 23.37 -22.65
N HIS A 391 11.07 22.34 -21.79
CA HIS A 391 10.33 21.09 -22.03
C HIS A 391 9.31 20.71 -20.94
N ASN A 392 9.22 21.50 -19.87
CA ASN A 392 8.35 21.23 -18.72
C ASN A 392 6.85 21.03 -19.07
N SER A 393 6.35 21.68 -20.13
CA SER A 393 4.94 21.62 -20.54
C SER A 393 4.61 20.42 -21.45
N VAL A 394 5.62 19.69 -21.94
CA VAL A 394 5.46 18.64 -22.95
C VAL A 394 5.98 17.27 -22.51
N GLY A 395 6.53 17.15 -21.30
CA GLY A 395 6.96 15.86 -20.77
C GLY A 395 6.95 15.78 -19.26
N TYR A 396 6.96 14.54 -18.76
CA TYR A 396 7.15 14.26 -17.36
C TYR A 396 8.64 14.15 -17.04
N GLY A 397 9.08 14.77 -15.95
CA GLY A 397 10.42 14.57 -15.41
C GLY A 397 10.39 13.54 -14.30
N VAL A 398 11.11 12.43 -14.49
CA VAL A 398 11.25 11.37 -13.49
C VAL A 398 12.69 11.31 -13.03
N SER A 399 12.92 11.54 -11.73
CA SER A 399 14.26 11.51 -11.13
C SER A 399 14.47 10.25 -10.31
N PHE A 400 15.65 9.65 -10.39
CA PHE A 400 16.10 8.64 -9.44
C PHE A 400 16.87 9.31 -8.30
N ILE A 401 16.56 8.98 -7.03
CA ILE A 401 17.31 9.48 -5.87
C ILE A 401 18.69 8.81 -5.83
N GLY A 402 19.72 9.59 -6.14
CA GLY A 402 21.11 9.20 -6.11
C GLY A 402 21.97 9.96 -7.13
N ASP A 403 23.28 9.70 -7.10
CA ASP A 403 24.23 10.04 -8.15
C ASP A 403 24.59 8.79 -8.99
N TYR A 404 24.19 8.84 -10.25
CA TYR A 404 24.38 7.76 -11.22
C TYR A 404 25.38 8.11 -12.33
N SER A 405 26.39 8.89 -11.97
CA SER A 405 27.51 9.20 -12.86
C SER A 405 28.35 7.96 -13.17
N THR A 406 28.63 7.12 -12.16
CA THR A 406 29.50 5.94 -12.29
C THR A 406 28.83 4.62 -11.92
N MET A 407 27.61 4.66 -11.40
CA MET A 407 26.84 3.48 -10.97
C MET A 407 25.41 3.57 -11.51
N LEU A 408 24.73 2.43 -11.60
CA LEU A 408 23.32 2.39 -12.00
C LEU A 408 22.39 2.46 -10.76
N PRO A 409 21.16 2.98 -10.91
CA PRO A 409 20.10 2.70 -9.96
C PRO A 409 19.86 1.19 -9.84
N SER A 410 19.19 0.75 -8.77
CA SER A 410 18.76 -0.65 -8.68
C SER A 410 17.94 -1.05 -9.89
N GLN A 411 18.11 -2.29 -10.35
CA GLN A 411 17.37 -2.84 -11.48
C GLN A 411 15.87 -2.74 -11.23
N HIS A 412 15.43 -2.98 -9.99
CA HIS A 412 14.05 -2.81 -9.58
C HIS A 412 13.55 -1.38 -9.80
N ALA A 413 14.26 -0.35 -9.35
CA ALA A 413 13.86 1.04 -9.56
C ALA A 413 13.79 1.39 -11.06
N MET A 414 14.77 0.94 -11.85
CA MET A 414 14.78 1.16 -13.30
C MET A 414 13.56 0.50 -13.97
N VAL A 415 13.22 -0.74 -13.61
CA VAL A 415 12.02 -1.44 -14.10
C VAL A 415 10.72 -0.73 -13.67
N LEU A 416 10.66 -0.20 -12.43
CA LEU A 416 9.50 0.56 -11.97
C LEU A 416 9.26 1.80 -12.83
N VAL A 417 10.30 2.53 -13.24
CA VAL A 417 10.16 3.71 -14.09
C VAL A 417 9.93 3.33 -15.55
N ARG A 418 10.83 2.52 -16.13
CA ARG A 418 10.83 2.14 -17.54
C ARG A 418 9.56 1.41 -17.94
N ASP A 419 9.15 0.41 -17.18
CA ASP A 419 8.08 -0.50 -17.58
C ASP A 419 6.76 -0.13 -16.91
N ARG A 420 6.76 0.06 -15.59
CA ARG A 420 5.51 0.19 -14.81
C ARG A 420 4.95 1.60 -14.87
N LEU A 421 5.74 2.61 -14.55
CA LEU A 421 5.29 4.00 -14.53
C LEU A 421 4.92 4.48 -15.94
N ALA A 422 5.73 4.15 -16.95
CA ALA A 422 5.45 4.48 -18.34
C ALA A 422 4.16 3.80 -18.84
N SER A 423 4.02 2.48 -18.65
CA SER A 423 2.80 1.75 -19.03
C SER A 423 1.56 2.27 -18.30
N CYS A 424 1.69 2.59 -17.01
CA CYS A 424 0.63 3.23 -16.22
C CYS A 424 0.18 4.57 -16.82
N ALA A 425 1.15 5.40 -17.23
CA ALA A 425 0.89 6.69 -17.84
C ALA A 425 0.21 6.53 -19.22
N VAL A 426 0.67 5.59 -20.04
CA VAL A 426 0.08 5.29 -21.35
C VAL A 426 -1.35 4.75 -21.22
N GLY A 427 -1.54 3.71 -20.41
CA GLY A 427 -2.87 3.10 -20.21
C GLY A 427 -3.87 4.05 -19.54
N GLY A 428 -3.38 5.05 -18.80
CA GLY A 428 -4.18 6.13 -18.23
C GLY A 428 -4.42 7.33 -19.17
N GLY A 429 -3.92 7.31 -20.40
CA GLY A 429 -4.05 8.44 -21.34
C GLY A 429 -3.27 9.69 -20.94
N ARG A 430 -2.22 9.54 -20.12
CA ARG A 430 -1.37 10.61 -19.58
C ARG A 430 -0.09 10.78 -20.40
N LEU A 431 0.39 9.70 -21.00
CA LEU A 431 1.54 9.65 -21.88
C LEU A 431 1.13 9.03 -23.22
N LYS A 432 1.66 9.52 -24.34
CA LYS A 432 1.38 8.94 -25.66
C LYS A 432 1.97 7.54 -25.75
N ALA A 433 1.32 6.63 -26.47
CA ALA A 433 1.83 5.27 -26.66
C ALA A 433 3.17 5.24 -27.42
N ASN A 434 3.42 6.22 -28.28
CA ASN A 434 4.69 6.39 -29.00
C ASN A 434 5.54 7.53 -28.43
N PHE A 435 5.51 7.71 -27.11
CA PHE A 435 6.31 8.74 -26.45
C PHE A 435 7.81 8.58 -26.75
N THR A 436 8.55 9.66 -26.56
CA THR A 436 10.01 9.69 -26.65
C THR A 436 10.59 9.80 -25.25
N LEU A 437 11.50 8.90 -24.91
CA LEU A 437 12.29 8.91 -23.69
C LEU A 437 13.65 9.58 -23.95
N GLN A 438 14.02 10.53 -23.10
CA GLN A 438 15.29 11.26 -23.21
C GLN A 438 15.93 11.46 -21.83
N GLY A 439 17.25 11.47 -21.77
CA GLY A 439 18.00 11.97 -20.62
C GLY A 439 18.00 13.50 -20.60
N HIS A 440 18.00 14.10 -19.41
CA HIS A 440 18.01 15.57 -19.26
C HIS A 440 19.11 16.26 -20.10
N ARG A 441 20.32 15.68 -20.15
CA ARG A 441 21.47 16.17 -20.92
C ARG A 441 21.23 16.34 -22.42
N GLN A 442 20.26 15.63 -23.00
CA GLN A 442 20.02 15.71 -24.44
C GLN A 442 19.42 17.06 -24.84
N VAL A 443 18.71 17.73 -23.93
CA VAL A 443 17.95 18.96 -24.22
C VAL A 443 18.38 20.17 -23.39
N VAL A 444 19.22 19.96 -22.38
CA VAL A 444 19.76 21.02 -21.51
C VAL A 444 21.25 20.75 -21.27
N GLY A 445 22.07 21.79 -21.21
CA GLY A 445 23.51 21.68 -20.90
C GLY A 445 23.77 21.26 -19.45
N THR A 446 23.71 19.96 -19.17
CA THR A 446 23.89 19.36 -17.85
C THR A 446 24.47 17.94 -17.97
N SER A 447 25.11 17.43 -16.91
CA SER A 447 25.53 16.03 -16.81
C SER A 447 24.38 15.09 -16.39
N CYS A 448 23.23 15.60 -15.96
CA CYS A 448 22.07 14.78 -15.58
C CYS A 448 21.59 13.92 -16.77
N PRO A 449 21.29 12.62 -16.64
CA PRO A 449 21.08 11.84 -15.41
C PRO A 449 22.33 11.09 -14.88
N GLY A 450 23.55 11.54 -15.23
CA GLY A 450 24.80 10.82 -14.95
C GLY A 450 25.18 9.86 -16.07
N ASP A 451 26.47 9.61 -16.27
CA ASP A 451 26.97 8.88 -17.46
C ASP A 451 26.53 7.42 -17.48
N ALA A 452 26.63 6.72 -16.35
CA ALA A 452 26.21 5.33 -16.25
C ALA A 452 24.71 5.18 -16.55
N LEU A 453 23.84 5.96 -15.90
CA LEU A 453 22.40 5.91 -16.15
C LEU A 453 22.04 6.40 -17.56
N TYR A 454 22.72 7.42 -18.08
CA TYR A 454 22.48 7.86 -19.46
C TYR A 454 22.79 6.75 -20.47
N TYR A 455 23.93 6.07 -20.32
CA TYR A 455 24.30 4.96 -21.19
C TYR A 455 23.25 3.84 -21.12
N GLU A 456 22.79 3.49 -19.93
CA GLU A 456 21.73 2.49 -19.72
C GLU A 456 20.42 2.86 -20.44
N ILE A 457 19.93 4.10 -20.32
CA ILE A 457 18.66 4.48 -20.94
C ILE A 457 18.71 4.51 -22.47
N THR A 458 19.90 4.56 -23.10
CA THR A 458 20.01 4.45 -24.57
C THR A 458 19.53 3.09 -25.09
N GLY A 459 19.56 2.06 -24.24
CA GLY A 459 19.04 0.73 -24.55
C GLY A 459 17.56 0.54 -24.24
N TRP A 460 16.88 1.53 -23.67
CA TRP A 460 15.47 1.40 -23.28
C TRP A 460 14.54 1.57 -24.49
N GLU A 461 13.41 0.87 -24.44
CA GLU A 461 12.32 1.12 -25.38
C GLU A 461 11.89 2.60 -25.27
N HIS A 462 11.56 3.21 -26.41
CA HIS A 462 11.24 4.64 -26.57
C HIS A 462 12.40 5.63 -26.45
N PHE A 463 13.64 5.21 -26.20
CA PHE A 463 14.77 6.13 -26.29
C PHE A 463 14.82 6.78 -27.68
N GLY A 464 14.90 8.10 -27.72
CA GLY A 464 14.92 8.84 -28.98
C GLY A 464 15.88 10.02 -28.94
N GLU A 465 16.69 10.12 -29.99
CA GLU A 465 17.59 11.24 -30.19
C GLU A 465 16.84 12.55 -30.44
N VAL A 466 17.49 13.66 -30.08
CA VAL A 466 16.98 15.00 -30.39
C VAL A 466 17.14 15.20 -31.89
N LYS A 467 16.03 15.49 -32.57
CA LYS A 467 16.06 15.85 -33.98
C LYS A 467 16.51 17.31 -34.08
N GLU A 468 17.60 17.53 -34.81
CA GLU A 468 18.12 18.87 -35.15
C GLU A 468 17.11 19.74 -35.89
#